data_AF-A0A3Q0JNZ0-F1
#
_entry.id   AF-A0A3Q0JNZ0-F1
#
_cell.length_a   1.000
_cell.length_b   1.000
_cell.length_c   1.000
_cell.angle_alpha   90.00
_cell.angle_beta   90.00
_cell.angle_gamma   90.00
#
_symmetry.space_group_name_H-M   'P 1'
#
loop_
_entity.id
_entity.type
_entity.pdbx_description
1 polymer ?
#
loop_
_entity_poly.entity_id
_entity_poly.type
_entity_poly.pdbx_seq_one_letter_code
_entity_poly.pdbx_strand_id
1 'polypeptide(L)'
;MGGLPVLQPLLEGSDPELRWRAAETVADIVQNNPFSQNFIIQTDFLNLLLTSIEHDSNTTVQVKSLYAVSCLVRDNEECLKEFIKRDGFSVLL
;
A
#
# COMPACT_ATOMS: atom_id res chain seq x y z
N MET A 1 -11.45 13.38 -0.32
CA MET A 1 -10.24 12.60 -0.62
C MET A 1 -10.31 12.08 -2.06
N GLY A 2 -9.90 12.87 -3.06
CA GLY A 2 -9.95 12.50 -4.48
C GLY A 2 -8.59 12.17 -5.11
N GLY A 3 -7.51 12.18 -4.31
CA GLY A 3 -6.14 12.00 -4.81
C GLY A 3 -5.66 10.55 -4.91
N LEU A 4 -6.32 9.60 -4.22
CA LEU A 4 -5.91 8.20 -4.23
C LEU A 4 -5.92 7.54 -5.62
N PRO A 5 -6.95 7.76 -6.47
CA PRO A 5 -6.92 7.23 -7.85
C PRO A 5 -5.73 7.73 -8.69
N VAL A 6 -5.16 8.89 -8.35
CA VAL A 6 -3.99 9.45 -9.05
C VAL A 6 -2.70 8.75 -8.65
N LEU A 7 -2.63 8.18 -7.44
CA LEU A 7 -1.44 7.48 -6.95
C LEU A 7 -1.30 6.06 -7.54
N GLN A 8 -2.40 5.49 -8.04
CA GLN A 8 -2.44 4.14 -8.58
C GLN A 8 -1.54 4.00 -9.83
N PRO A 9 -1.68 4.83 -10.87
CA PRO A 9 -0.79 4.78 -12.03
C PRO A 9 0.67 5.17 -11.70
N LEU A 10 0.89 5.91 -10.60
CA LEU A 10 2.26 6.24 -10.16
C LEU A 10 2.97 5.04 -9.53
N LEU A 11 2.24 4.13 -8.88
CA LEU A 11 2.76 2.87 -8.36
C LEU A 11 3.02 1.83 -9.46
N GLU A 12 2.31 1.90 -10.58
CA GLU A 12 2.51 0.99 -11.73
C GLU A 12 3.50 1.53 -12.77
N GLY A 13 3.94 2.78 -12.61
CA GLY A 13 4.84 3.46 -13.54
C GLY A 13 6.23 2.84 -13.62
N SER A 14 6.94 3.10 -14.71
CA SER A 14 8.29 2.57 -14.93
C SER A 14 9.37 3.23 -14.05
N ASP A 15 9.13 4.46 -13.57
CA ASP A 15 10.08 5.20 -12.75
C ASP A 15 10.03 4.75 -11.27
N PRO A 16 11.06 4.08 -10.75
CA PRO A 16 11.09 3.66 -9.35
C PRO A 16 10.97 4.85 -8.38
N GLU A 17 11.45 6.03 -8.76
CA GLU A 17 11.42 7.22 -7.92
C GLU A 17 10.00 7.72 -7.67
N LEU A 18 9.13 7.59 -8.68
CA LEU A 18 7.71 7.88 -8.56
C LEU A 18 6.96 6.80 -7.79
N ARG A 19 7.29 5.52 -8.03
CA ARG A 19 6.65 4.39 -7.34
C ARG A 19 6.83 4.47 -5.82
N TRP A 20 8.07 4.62 -5.33
CA TRP A 20 8.30 4.62 -3.89
C TRP A 20 7.71 5.85 -3.20
N ARG A 21 7.68 7.02 -3.89
CA ARG A 21 7.03 8.23 -3.39
C ARG A 21 5.51 8.10 -3.35
N ALA A 22 4.92 7.43 -4.33
CA ALA A 22 3.51 7.12 -4.31
C ALA A 22 3.16 6.20 -3.14
N ALA A 23 3.96 5.15 -2.90
CA ALA A 23 3.79 4.27 -1.74
C ALA A 23 3.93 5.04 -0.41
N GLU A 24 4.93 5.90 -0.28
CA GLU A 24 5.12 6.75 0.90
C GLU A 24 3.94 7.71 1.11
N THR A 25 3.46 8.36 0.04
CA THR A 25 2.30 9.25 0.11
C THR A 25 1.05 8.50 0.56
N VAL A 26 0.85 7.26 0.10
CA VAL A 26 -0.24 6.40 0.56
C VAL A 26 -0.10 6.13 2.06
N ALA A 27 1.10 5.80 2.53
CA ALA A 27 1.38 5.58 3.95
C ALA A 27 0.97 6.79 4.80
N ASP A 28 1.36 7.99 4.39
CA ASP A 28 1.04 9.24 5.09
C ASP A 28 -0.46 9.55 5.11
N ILE A 29 -1.19 9.19 4.03
CA ILE A 29 -2.65 9.40 3.95
C ILE A 29 -3.42 8.46 4.91
N VAL A 30 -2.95 7.23 5.08
CA VAL A 30 -3.65 6.20 5.88
C VAL A 30 -3.17 6.12 7.33
N GLN A 31 -1.96 6.58 7.62
CA GLN A 31 -1.40 6.49 8.97
C GLN A 31 -2.31 7.20 9.99
N ASN A 32 -2.76 6.43 10.99
CA ASN A 32 -3.66 6.90 12.06
C ASN A 32 -4.98 7.52 11.54
N ASN A 33 -5.44 7.11 10.35
CA ASN A 33 -6.64 7.64 9.72
C ASN A 33 -7.60 6.50 9.30
N PRO A 34 -8.53 6.08 10.19
CA PRO A 34 -9.46 4.99 9.92
C PRO A 34 -10.34 5.21 8.68
N PHE A 35 -10.72 6.47 8.40
CA PHE A 35 -11.51 6.79 7.21
C PHE A 35 -10.72 6.48 5.92
N SER A 36 -9.47 6.94 5.84
CA SER A 36 -8.60 6.67 4.69
C SER A 36 -8.23 5.18 4.61
N GLN A 37 -7.92 4.54 5.73
CA GLN A 37 -7.62 3.10 5.79
C GLN A 37 -8.78 2.28 5.21
N ASN A 38 -10.00 2.50 5.69
CA ASN A 38 -11.20 1.80 5.24
C ASN A 38 -11.54 2.11 3.78
N PHE A 39 -11.27 3.32 3.31
CA PHE A 39 -11.44 3.66 1.90
C PHE A 39 -10.42 2.92 1.01
N ILE A 40 -9.15 2.83 1.42
CA ILE A 40 -8.11 2.15 0.62
C ILE A 40 -8.42 0.66 0.45
N ILE A 41 -8.88 -0.04 1.48
CA ILE A 41 -9.18 -1.47 1.39
C ILE A 41 -10.38 -1.80 0.49
N GLN A 42 -11.24 -0.81 0.20
CA GLN A 42 -12.33 -0.93 -0.78
C GLN A 42 -11.83 -0.81 -2.23
N THR A 43 -10.56 -0.45 -2.42
CA THR A 43 -9.89 -0.36 -3.73
C THR A 43 -8.89 -1.49 -3.91
N ASP A 44 -8.22 -1.53 -5.06
CA ASP A 44 -7.19 -2.54 -5.34
C ASP A 44 -5.78 -2.13 -4.87
N PHE A 45 -5.66 -1.02 -4.14
CA PHE A 45 -4.37 -0.52 -3.65
C PHE A 45 -3.63 -1.51 -2.77
N LEU A 46 -4.35 -2.25 -1.91
CA LEU A 46 -3.70 -3.23 -1.04
C LEU A 46 -3.03 -4.34 -1.86
N ASN A 47 -3.67 -4.85 -2.91
CA ASN A 47 -3.04 -5.81 -3.82
C ASN A 47 -1.84 -5.19 -4.53
N LEU A 48 -1.97 -3.96 -5.01
CA LEU A 48 -0.90 -3.27 -5.72
C LEU A 48 0.35 -3.09 -4.83
N LEU A 49 0.16 -2.74 -3.55
CA LEU A 49 1.25 -2.65 -2.58
C LEU A 49 1.88 -4.02 -2.30
N LEU A 50 1.09 -5.08 -2.14
CA LEU A 50 1.59 -6.44 -1.93
C LEU A 50 2.42 -6.92 -3.13
N THR A 51 1.91 -6.75 -4.35
CA THR A 51 2.64 -7.04 -5.60
C THR A 51 3.94 -6.25 -5.68
N SER A 52 3.93 -4.98 -5.26
CA SER A 52 5.13 -4.13 -5.26
C SER A 52 6.17 -4.60 -4.23
N ILE A 53 5.76 -5.20 -3.12
CA ILE A 53 6.69 -5.80 -2.14
C ILE A 53 7.34 -7.03 -2.75
N GLU A 54 6.57 -7.91 -3.37
CA GLU A 54 7.04 -9.20 -3.86
C GLU A 54 7.85 -9.12 -5.17
N HIS A 55 7.45 -8.23 -6.09
CA HIS A 55 7.94 -8.29 -7.48
C HIS A 55 8.71 -7.05 -7.95
N ASP A 56 8.74 -5.95 -7.19
CA ASP A 56 9.49 -4.78 -7.64
C ASP A 56 11.00 -5.03 -7.61
N SER A 57 11.68 -4.63 -8.68
CA SER A 57 13.14 -4.74 -8.80
C SER A 57 13.91 -3.75 -7.93
N ASN A 58 13.24 -2.69 -7.45
CA ASN A 58 13.84 -1.64 -6.65
C ASN A 58 13.52 -1.84 -5.16
N THR A 59 14.55 -2.07 -4.36
CA THR A 59 14.42 -2.31 -2.91
C THR A 59 13.75 -1.16 -2.16
N THR A 60 13.95 0.10 -2.59
CA THR A 60 13.27 1.24 -1.95
C THR A 60 11.76 1.18 -2.17
N VAL A 61 11.30 0.77 -3.35
CA VAL A 61 9.87 0.59 -3.64
C VAL A 61 9.30 -0.54 -2.76
N GLN A 62 10.00 -1.65 -2.62
CA GLN A 62 9.59 -2.76 -1.76
C GLN A 62 9.45 -2.30 -0.30
N VAL A 63 10.46 -1.61 0.24
CA VAL A 63 10.46 -1.12 1.63
C VAL A 63 9.37 -0.07 1.87
N LYS A 64 9.16 0.87 0.93
CA LYS A 64 8.11 1.90 1.07
C LYS A 64 6.71 1.32 0.93
N SER A 65 6.53 0.32 0.06
CA SER A 65 5.27 -0.42 -0.05
C SER A 65 4.98 -1.20 1.25
N LEU A 66 5.98 -1.84 1.84
CA LEU A 66 5.86 -2.49 3.15
C LEU A 66 5.49 -1.49 4.25
N TYR A 67 6.12 -0.32 4.27
CA TYR A 67 5.79 0.75 5.20
C TYR A 67 4.32 1.20 5.06
N ALA A 68 3.86 1.39 3.82
CA ALA A 68 2.46 1.73 3.54
C ALA A 68 1.48 0.67 4.03
N VAL A 69 1.77 -0.62 3.79
CA VAL A 69 0.96 -1.73 4.31
C VAL A 69 0.93 -1.72 5.85
N SER A 70 2.07 -1.50 6.51
CA SER A 70 2.13 -1.36 7.97
C SER A 70 1.24 -0.21 8.47
N CYS A 71 1.26 0.95 7.82
CA CYS A 71 0.39 2.07 8.19
C CYS A 71 -1.10 1.79 7.93
N LEU A 72 -1.41 0.97 6.92
CA LEU A 72 -2.78 0.61 6.55
C LEU A 72 -3.42 -0.36 7.55
N VAL A 73 -2.69 -1.40 7.98
CA VAL A 73 -3.25 -2.47 8.84
C VAL A 73 -3.12 -2.18 10.34
N ARG A 74 -2.22 -1.27 10.72
CA ARG A 74 -1.99 -0.93 12.12
C ARG A 74 -3.20 -0.24 12.74
N ASP A 75 -3.58 -0.70 13.93
CA ASP A 75 -4.71 -0.21 14.71
C ASP A 75 -6.06 -0.22 13.94
N ASN A 76 -6.17 -1.06 12.91
CA ASN A 76 -7.37 -1.24 12.11
C ASN A 76 -7.65 -2.72 11.80
N GLU A 77 -8.53 -3.34 12.60
CA GLU A 77 -8.87 -4.76 12.46
C GLU A 77 -9.51 -5.12 11.12
N GLU A 78 -10.27 -4.21 10.51
CA GLU A 78 -10.92 -4.45 9.23
C GLU A 78 -9.88 -4.55 8.12
N CYS A 79 -8.93 -3.61 8.11
CA CYS A 79 -7.82 -3.63 7.18
C CYS A 79 -6.90 -4.84 7.37
N LEU A 80 -6.65 -5.23 8.62
CA LEU A 80 -5.88 -6.44 8.93
C LEU A 80 -6.59 -7.70 8.40
N LYS A 81 -7.92 -7.80 8.55
CA LYS A 81 -8.69 -8.93 8.00
C LYS A 81 -8.59 -9.00 6.48
N GLU A 82 -8.67 -7.85 5.78
CA GLU A 82 -8.51 -7.80 4.33
C GLU A 82 -7.08 -8.16 3.89
N PHE A 83 -6.06 -7.74 4.63
CA PHE A 83 -4.67 -8.15 4.41
C PHE A 83 -4.50 -9.66 4.53
N ILE A 84 -5.07 -10.28 5.57
CA ILE A 84 -5.02 -11.74 5.77
C ILE A 84 -5.76 -12.47 4.64
N LYS A 85 -6.93 -11.99 4.22
CA LYS A 85 -7.71 -12.59 3.11
C LYS A 85 -6.95 -12.57 1.79
N ARG A 86 -6.07 -11.60 1.58
CA ARG A 86 -5.23 -11.42 0.38
C ARG A 86 -3.88 -12.13 0.50
N ASP A 87 -3.73 -13.04 1.48
CA ASP A 87 -2.50 -13.79 1.73
C ASP A 87 -1.27 -12.92 2.00
N GLY A 88 -1.48 -11.75 2.61
CA GLY A 88 -0.43 -10.75 2.79
C GLY A 88 0.76 -11.23 3.62
N PHE A 89 0.61 -12.26 4.45
CA PHE A 89 1.73 -12.84 5.21
C PHE A 89 2.72 -13.61 4.32
N SER A 90 2.25 -14.26 3.26
CA SER A 90 3.13 -14.96 2.31
C SER A 90 4.06 -13.99 1.58
N VAL A 91 3.65 -12.73 1.43
CA VAL A 91 4.46 -11.65 0.83
C VAL A 91 5.54 -11.13 1.80
N LEU A 92 5.38 -11.36 3.11
CA LEU A 92 6.30 -10.87 4.15
C LEU A 92 7.32 -11.91 4.62
N LEU A 93 7.13 -13.19 4.29
CA LEU A 93 7.92 -14.34 4.73
C LEU A 93 8.84 -14.86 3.62
#